data_AF-K1Z7Q1-F1
#
_entry.id   AF-K1Z7Q1-F1
#
_cell.length_a   1.000
_cell.length_b   1.000
_cell.length_c   1.000
_cell.angle_alpha   90.00
_cell.angle_beta   90.00
_cell.angle_gamma   90.00
#
_symmetry.space_group_name_H-M   'P 1'
#
loop_
_entity.id
_entity.type
_entity.pdbx_description
1 polymer ?
#
loop_
_entity_poly.entity_id
_entity_poly.type
_entity_poly.pdbx_seq_one_letter_code
_entity_poly.pdbx_strand_id
1 'polypeptide(L)'
;MAFDVADVQQCIEKFFHEKKTTQPTINKISVIIWTTTPWTLPANEAISVHPDCEYALVTVNHHAYIVADALVQAVMTRLGLSDYKIISKTLGKNCENIVVQHPFLDRQVPIILGEHVTMEAGTGCVHTAPAHGQDDYVIGQRYHLPMKNPVNAKSCFDNDVPLVGGMHVFKANEPIMEALKKSGHLLHAETTQHSYPHCWRHKTPLIFRATPQWFISMSQKNLRKTALEEIKKV
;
A
#
# COMPACT_ATOMS: atom_id res chain seq x y z
N MET A 1 1.15 -4.87 -8.69
CA MET A 1 1.25 -3.66 -9.54
C MET A 1 2.47 -2.87 -9.12
N ALA A 2 2.82 -1.79 -9.82
CA ALA A 2 3.98 -0.97 -9.47
C ALA A 2 3.67 0.53 -9.47
N PHE A 3 4.41 1.28 -8.65
CA PHE A 3 4.44 2.73 -8.64
C PHE A 3 5.84 3.18 -9.04
N ASP A 4 5.95 4.06 -10.03
CA ASP A 4 7.25 4.49 -10.53
C ASP A 4 7.87 5.52 -9.59
N VAL A 5 9.14 5.38 -9.27
CA VAL A 5 9.87 6.38 -8.51
C VAL A 5 10.03 7.65 -9.35
N ALA A 6 9.69 8.80 -8.77
CA ALA A 6 9.74 10.09 -9.47
C ALA A 6 11.18 10.56 -9.69
N ASP A 7 12.08 10.33 -8.73
CA ASP A 7 13.50 10.65 -8.82
C ASP A 7 14.35 9.37 -8.65
N VAL A 8 14.75 8.81 -9.79
CA VAL A 8 15.57 7.59 -9.86
C VAL A 8 16.93 7.79 -9.19
N GLN A 9 17.54 8.97 -9.35
CA GLN A 9 18.88 9.25 -8.84
C GLN A 9 18.87 9.34 -7.31
N GLN A 10 17.92 10.08 -6.74
CA GLN A 10 17.71 10.17 -5.29
C GLN A 10 17.47 8.79 -4.67
N CYS A 11 16.70 7.94 -5.36
CA CYS A 11 16.45 6.58 -4.91
C CYS A 11 17.73 5.73 -4.94
N ILE A 12 18.53 5.81 -5.99
CA ILE A 12 19.83 5.10 -6.08
C ILE A 12 20.73 5.51 -4.91
N GLU A 13 20.83 6.80 -4.60
CA GLU A 13 21.64 7.31 -3.49
C GLU A 13 21.24 6.70 -2.14
N LYS A 14 19.94 6.59 -1.88
CA LYS A 14 19.38 5.94 -0.67
C LYS A 14 19.66 4.44 -0.58
N PHE A 15 19.89 3.77 -1.70
CA PHE A 15 20.20 2.33 -1.73
C PHE A 15 21.70 2.04 -1.74
N PHE A 16 22.55 2.94 -2.25
CA PHE A 16 23.97 2.66 -2.47
C PHE A 16 24.94 3.34 -1.49
N HIS A 17 24.47 4.18 -0.55
CA HIS A 17 25.23 4.79 0.56
C HIS A 17 26.75 4.84 0.33
N GLU A 18 27.23 5.89 -0.36
CA GLU A 18 28.65 6.22 -0.61
C GLU A 18 29.53 5.17 -1.32
N LYS A 19 29.05 3.95 -1.61
CA LYS A 19 29.86 2.93 -2.30
C LYS A 19 29.95 3.24 -3.79
N LYS A 20 31.16 3.64 -4.22
CA LYS A 20 31.62 3.70 -5.63
C LYS A 20 31.72 2.32 -6.27
N THR A 21 30.64 1.56 -6.26
CA THR A 21 30.48 0.39 -7.12
C THR A 21 29.95 0.89 -8.46
N THR A 22 30.46 0.37 -9.57
CA THR A 22 29.91 0.60 -10.91
C THR A 22 28.41 0.36 -10.88
N GLN A 23 27.63 1.45 -10.87
CA GLN A 23 26.19 1.39 -10.83
C GLN A 23 25.71 0.81 -12.16
N PRO A 24 24.87 -0.24 -12.15
CA PRO A 24 24.26 -0.72 -13.38
C PRO A 24 23.41 0.40 -13.99
N THR A 25 23.31 0.44 -15.33
CA THR A 25 22.46 1.41 -16.01
C THR A 25 20.99 1.10 -15.72
N ILE A 26 20.40 1.82 -14.76
CA ILE A 26 19.00 1.73 -14.35
C ILE A 26 18.27 2.94 -14.93
N ASN A 27 17.34 2.69 -15.84
CA ASN A 27 16.56 3.76 -16.47
C ASN A 27 15.27 4.05 -15.70
N LYS A 28 14.80 3.07 -14.92
CA LYS A 28 13.51 3.10 -14.24
C LYS A 28 13.57 2.32 -12.94
N ILE A 29 12.98 2.88 -11.88
CA ILE A 29 12.77 2.19 -10.61
C ILE A 29 11.28 2.21 -10.30
N SER A 30 10.71 1.08 -9.89
CA SER A 30 9.32 1.02 -9.43
C SER A 30 9.19 0.27 -8.11
N VAL A 31 8.30 0.74 -7.24
CA VAL A 31 7.92 0.07 -5.99
C VAL A 31 6.80 -0.92 -6.28
N ILE A 32 7.00 -2.21 -6.00
CA ILE A 32 5.97 -3.21 -6.22
C ILE A 32 5.04 -3.25 -5.01
N ILE A 33 3.75 -3.03 -5.25
CA ILE A 33 2.71 -3.17 -4.24
C ILE A 33 1.71 -4.26 -4.63
N TRP A 34 1.07 -4.81 -3.61
CA TRP A 34 0.01 -5.81 -3.72
C TRP A 34 -1.23 -5.35 -2.95
N THR A 35 -2.42 -5.63 -3.49
CA THR A 35 -3.70 -5.37 -2.83
C THR A 35 -4.75 -6.37 -3.33
N THR A 36 -5.69 -6.71 -2.45
CA THR A 36 -6.93 -7.44 -2.79
C THR A 36 -8.12 -6.50 -3.01
N THR A 37 -7.94 -5.20 -2.80
CA THR A 37 -8.99 -4.17 -2.92
C THR A 37 -8.59 -3.08 -3.92
N PRO A 38 -8.58 -3.34 -5.24
CA PRO A 38 -8.19 -2.34 -6.24
C PRO A 38 -8.96 -1.01 -6.13
N TRP A 39 -10.24 -1.06 -5.74
CA TRP A 39 -11.08 0.12 -5.54
C TRP A 39 -10.53 1.14 -4.53
N THR A 40 -9.60 0.78 -3.63
CA THR A 40 -9.01 1.77 -2.70
C THR A 40 -7.89 2.60 -3.33
N LEU A 41 -7.36 2.21 -4.51
CA LEU A 41 -6.24 2.90 -5.16
C LEU A 41 -6.49 4.37 -5.47
N PRO A 42 -7.68 4.81 -5.94
CA PRO A 42 -7.94 6.24 -6.16
C PRO A 42 -7.77 7.12 -4.90
N ALA A 43 -7.87 6.51 -3.71
CA ALA A 43 -7.69 7.14 -2.41
C ALA A 43 -6.28 6.93 -1.82
N ASN A 44 -5.34 6.40 -2.60
CA ASN A 44 -3.96 6.22 -2.18
C ASN A 44 -3.27 7.59 -1.95
N GLU A 45 -2.58 7.71 -0.83
CA GLU A 45 -1.85 8.93 -0.42
C GLU A 45 -0.40 8.65 0.00
N ALA A 46 0.00 7.37 0.11
CA ALA A 46 1.38 6.96 0.41
C ALA A 46 1.62 5.47 0.10
N ILE A 47 2.87 5.03 0.20
CA ILE A 47 3.24 3.62 0.33
C ILE A 47 3.93 3.40 1.68
N SER A 48 3.42 2.51 2.52
CA SER A 48 4.03 2.14 3.79
C SER A 48 5.06 1.02 3.61
N VAL A 49 6.21 1.18 4.27
CA VAL A 49 7.26 0.18 4.44
C VAL A 49 7.63 0.03 5.92
N HIS A 50 8.07 -1.16 6.34
CA HIS A 50 8.48 -1.38 7.73
C HIS A 50 9.87 -0.78 7.97
N PRO A 51 10.09 0.08 8.99
CA PRO A 51 11.36 0.78 9.19
C PRO A 51 12.56 -0.15 9.40
N ASP A 52 12.36 -1.23 10.14
CA ASP A 52 13.41 -2.17 10.55
C ASP A 52 13.60 -3.37 9.61
N CYS A 53 12.82 -3.48 8.54
CA CYS A 53 12.98 -4.54 7.56
C CYS A 53 13.91 -4.12 6.43
N GLU A 54 14.60 -5.07 5.82
CA GLU A 54 15.43 -4.84 4.64
C GLU A 54 14.60 -4.88 3.35
N TYR A 55 14.90 -3.94 2.45
CA TYR A 55 14.32 -3.81 1.13
C TYR A 55 15.42 -3.95 0.09
N ALA A 56 15.17 -4.76 -0.92
CA ALA A 56 16.08 -5.03 -2.02
C ALA A 56 15.72 -4.18 -3.24
N LEU A 57 16.74 -3.69 -3.93
CA LEU A 57 16.64 -3.17 -5.27
C LEU A 57 17.00 -4.29 -6.25
N VAL A 58 16.01 -4.76 -6.99
CA VAL A 58 16.11 -5.93 -7.86
C VAL A 58 16.04 -5.52 -9.31
N THR A 59 17.10 -5.72 -10.09
CA THR A 59 17.12 -5.41 -11.52
C THR A 59 16.65 -6.58 -12.37
N VAL A 60 15.81 -6.26 -13.34
CA VAL A 60 15.43 -7.11 -14.46
C VAL A 60 15.68 -6.28 -15.72
N ASN A 61 16.73 -6.64 -16.46
CA ASN A 61 17.28 -5.79 -17.54
C ASN A 61 17.63 -4.37 -17.04
N HIS A 62 17.04 -3.33 -17.63
CA HIS A 62 17.27 -1.91 -17.28
C HIS A 62 16.20 -1.31 -16.35
N HIS A 63 15.34 -2.14 -15.78
CA HIS A 63 14.29 -1.75 -14.84
C HIS A 63 14.57 -2.39 -13.47
N ALA A 64 14.61 -1.57 -12.42
CA ALA A 64 14.74 -2.05 -11.06
C ALA A 64 13.42 -1.98 -10.27
N TYR A 65 13.25 -2.90 -9.34
CA TYR A 65 12.08 -3.02 -8.48
C TYR A 65 12.47 -2.94 -7.01
N ILE A 66 11.70 -2.21 -6.21
CA ILE A 66 11.80 -2.20 -4.75
C ILE A 66 10.80 -3.20 -4.19
N VAL A 67 11.32 -4.17 -3.43
CA VAL A 67 10.57 -5.25 -2.77
C VAL A 67 11.22 -5.52 -1.42
N ALA A 68 10.46 -5.94 -0.41
CA ALA A 68 11.08 -6.45 0.82
C ALA A 68 11.99 -7.65 0.51
N ASP A 69 13.18 -7.66 1.08
CA ASP A 69 14.23 -8.65 0.74
C ASP A 69 13.75 -10.10 0.97
N ALA A 70 13.08 -10.32 2.10
CA ALA A 70 12.50 -11.61 2.46
C ALA A 70 11.44 -12.12 1.46
N LEU A 71 10.84 -11.22 0.66
CA LEU A 71 9.76 -11.54 -0.29
C LEU A 71 10.22 -11.54 -1.75
N VAL A 72 11.50 -11.23 -2.04
CA VAL A 72 12.02 -11.14 -3.42
C VAL A 72 11.75 -12.41 -4.21
N GLN A 73 12.12 -13.58 -3.67
CA GLN A 73 11.95 -14.84 -4.39
C GLN A 73 10.47 -15.11 -4.71
N ALA A 74 9.58 -14.98 -3.72
CA ALA A 74 8.15 -15.20 -3.89
C ALA A 74 7.52 -14.23 -4.91
N VAL A 75 7.92 -12.95 -4.87
CA VAL A 75 7.45 -11.93 -5.81
C VAL A 75 7.95 -12.23 -7.22
N MET A 76 9.25 -12.48 -7.41
CA MET A 76 9.83 -12.74 -8.74
C MET A 76 9.25 -14.01 -9.37
N THR A 77 9.04 -15.08 -8.58
CA THR A 77 8.34 -16.28 -9.04
C THR A 77 6.91 -15.98 -9.48
N ARG A 78 6.15 -15.20 -8.69
CA ARG A 78 4.78 -14.80 -9.05
C ARG A 78 4.74 -13.99 -10.36
N LEU A 79 5.76 -13.16 -10.60
CA LEU A 79 5.90 -12.39 -11.84
C LEU A 79 6.43 -13.20 -13.03
N GLY A 80 6.83 -14.46 -12.84
CA GLY A 80 7.46 -15.27 -13.88
C GLY A 80 8.87 -14.80 -14.28
N LEU A 81 9.57 -14.06 -13.41
CA LEU A 81 10.88 -13.48 -13.67
C LEU A 81 11.97 -14.36 -13.03
N SER A 82 12.77 -15.02 -13.85
CA SER A 82 13.87 -15.90 -13.41
C SER A 82 15.25 -15.25 -13.52
N ASP A 83 15.46 -14.37 -14.51
CA ASP A 83 16.70 -13.62 -14.68
C ASP A 83 16.60 -12.25 -14.00
N TYR A 84 16.90 -12.23 -12.70
CA TYR A 84 16.94 -11.01 -11.89
C TYR A 84 18.20 -10.98 -11.02
N LYS A 85 18.62 -9.78 -10.64
CA LYS A 85 19.77 -9.57 -9.76
C LYS A 85 19.43 -8.58 -8.66
N ILE A 86 19.75 -8.92 -7.42
CA ILE A 86 19.72 -7.96 -6.32
C ILE A 86 20.99 -7.12 -6.43
N ILE A 87 20.84 -5.82 -6.69
CA ILE A 87 21.97 -4.91 -6.90
C ILE A 87 22.32 -4.09 -5.66
N SER A 88 21.35 -3.90 -4.75
CA SER A 88 21.57 -3.32 -3.44
C SER A 88 20.44 -3.69 -2.47
N LYS A 89 20.69 -3.47 -1.18
CA LYS A 89 19.71 -3.58 -0.10
C LYS A 89 19.86 -2.41 0.86
N THR A 90 18.77 -2.01 1.49
CA THR A 90 18.75 -0.98 2.53
C THR A 90 17.64 -1.24 3.53
N LEU A 91 17.76 -0.69 4.74
CA LEU A 91 16.65 -0.70 5.71
C LEU A 91 15.51 0.19 5.24
N GLY A 92 14.27 -0.19 5.54
CA GLY A 92 13.05 0.52 5.15
C GLY A 92 13.02 1.96 5.62
N LYS A 93 13.61 2.27 6.78
CA LYS A 93 13.79 3.65 7.28
C LYS A 93 14.52 4.57 6.28
N ASN A 94 15.43 4.02 5.46
CA ASN A 94 16.16 4.81 4.47
C ASN A 94 15.31 5.09 3.22
N CYS A 95 14.26 4.30 2.98
CA CYS A 95 13.31 4.47 1.87
C CYS A 95 12.29 5.58 2.14
N GLU A 96 12.19 6.09 3.37
CA GLU A 96 11.27 7.17 3.74
C GLU A 96 11.42 8.39 2.82
N ASN A 97 10.32 9.02 2.45
CA ASN A 97 10.24 10.19 1.58
C ASN A 97 10.74 9.97 0.14
N ILE A 98 11.03 8.73 -0.29
CA ILE A 98 11.10 8.45 -1.73
C ILE A 98 9.72 8.76 -2.32
N VAL A 99 9.70 9.62 -3.34
CA VAL A 99 8.46 10.02 -4.00
C VAL A 99 8.19 9.08 -5.17
N VAL A 100 6.95 8.60 -5.26
CA VAL A 100 6.50 7.75 -6.36
C VAL A 100 5.29 8.36 -7.08
N GLN A 101 5.21 8.13 -8.38
CA GLN A 101 4.08 8.49 -9.22
C GLN A 101 2.99 7.44 -9.11
N HIS A 102 1.76 7.89 -8.86
CA HIS A 102 0.59 7.05 -8.89
C HIS A 102 0.35 6.49 -10.30
N PRO A 103 0.07 5.18 -10.47
CA PRO A 103 0.14 4.50 -11.77
C PRO A 103 -0.86 4.97 -12.84
N PHE A 104 -1.96 5.61 -12.42
CA PHE A 104 -3.00 6.10 -13.34
C PHE A 104 -3.57 7.47 -12.96
N LEU A 105 -3.05 8.12 -11.92
CA LEU A 105 -3.46 9.47 -11.52
C LEU A 105 -2.24 10.38 -11.61
N ASP A 106 -2.46 11.62 -12.02
CA ASP A 106 -1.42 12.64 -11.98
C ASP A 106 -1.21 13.13 -10.54
N ARG A 107 -0.62 12.25 -9.72
CA ARG A 107 -0.39 12.46 -8.29
C ARG A 107 0.89 11.75 -7.89
N GLN A 108 1.73 12.46 -7.15
CA GLN A 108 2.87 11.87 -6.47
C GLN A 108 2.56 11.64 -5.00
N VAL A 109 3.06 10.53 -4.47
CA VAL A 109 2.87 10.14 -3.06
C VAL A 109 4.20 9.68 -2.47
N PRO A 110 4.46 9.92 -1.17
CA PRO A 110 5.69 9.49 -0.53
C PRO A 110 5.65 8.03 -0.08
N ILE A 111 6.83 7.42 0.05
CA ILE A 111 7.02 6.26 0.92
C ILE A 111 7.10 6.73 2.37
N ILE A 112 6.37 6.07 3.27
CA ILE A 112 6.30 6.36 4.71
C ILE A 112 6.63 5.11 5.54
N LEU A 113 6.88 5.30 6.83
CA LEU A 113 7.25 4.20 7.73
C LEU A 113 6.03 3.70 8.50
N GLY A 114 5.72 2.40 8.38
CA GLY A 114 4.59 1.76 9.02
C GLY A 114 4.96 0.40 9.62
N GLU A 115 4.88 0.27 10.94
CA GLU A 115 5.13 -0.99 11.67
C GLU A 115 4.05 -2.06 11.43
N HIS A 116 2.89 -1.67 10.87
CA HIS A 116 1.82 -2.61 10.50
C HIS A 116 2.18 -3.47 9.27
N VAL A 117 3.23 -3.12 8.53
CA VAL A 117 3.68 -3.85 7.34
C VAL A 117 4.39 -5.12 7.76
N THR A 118 3.90 -6.28 7.32
CA THR A 118 4.48 -7.59 7.63
C THR A 118 5.22 -8.19 6.43
N MET A 119 6.07 -9.18 6.71
CA MET A 119 6.81 -9.95 5.70
C MET A 119 6.17 -11.32 5.42
N GLU A 120 4.93 -11.52 5.85
CA GLU A 120 4.21 -12.80 5.70
C GLU A 120 3.60 -12.96 4.31
N ALA A 121 3.13 -11.86 3.71
CA ALA A 121 2.41 -11.88 2.43
C ALA A 121 2.60 -10.58 1.62
N GLY A 122 2.28 -10.66 0.33
CA GLY A 122 2.35 -9.52 -0.59
C GLY A 122 3.77 -9.25 -1.08
N THR A 123 4.25 -8.02 -0.89
CA THR A 123 5.53 -7.51 -1.43
C THR A 123 6.37 -6.79 -0.37
N GLY A 124 5.83 -6.62 0.83
CA GLY A 124 6.41 -5.79 1.89
C GLY A 124 6.28 -4.28 1.66
N CYS A 125 5.58 -3.85 0.61
CA CYS A 125 5.25 -2.45 0.33
C CYS A 125 3.72 -2.33 0.23
N VAL A 126 3.11 -1.60 1.14
CA VAL A 126 1.64 -1.53 1.27
C VAL A 126 1.18 -0.17 0.79
N HIS A 127 0.28 -0.13 -0.20
CA HIS A 127 -0.37 1.13 -0.59
C HIS A 127 -1.24 1.60 0.58
N THR A 128 -1.20 2.89 0.91
CA THR A 128 -1.88 3.46 2.08
C THR A 128 -3.00 4.40 1.62
N ALA A 129 -4.23 4.09 2.01
CA ALA A 129 -5.44 4.87 1.76
C ALA A 129 -6.12 5.20 3.11
N PRO A 130 -5.79 6.34 3.75
CA PRO A 130 -6.18 6.65 5.13
C PRO A 130 -7.67 6.58 5.43
N ALA A 131 -8.53 6.78 4.43
CA ALA A 131 -9.97 6.71 4.59
C ALA A 131 -10.56 5.28 4.58
N HIS A 132 -9.76 4.25 4.27
CA HIS A 132 -10.23 2.90 3.97
C HIS A 132 -9.52 1.77 4.73
N GLY A 133 -8.67 2.10 5.72
CA GLY A 133 -8.00 1.13 6.60
C GLY A 133 -7.73 1.72 7.97
N GLN A 134 -7.80 0.91 9.02
CA GLN A 134 -7.53 1.37 10.39
C GLN A 134 -6.06 1.74 10.59
N ASP A 135 -5.15 0.88 10.14
CA ASP A 135 -3.71 1.15 10.23
C ASP A 135 -3.31 2.31 9.31
N ASP A 136 -3.89 2.36 8.10
CA ASP A 136 -3.76 3.47 7.16
C ASP A 136 -4.21 4.80 7.76
N TYR A 137 -5.32 4.80 8.51
CA TYR A 137 -5.83 5.98 9.21
C TYR A 137 -4.84 6.46 10.27
N VAL A 138 -4.35 5.55 11.13
CA VAL A 138 -3.41 5.88 12.21
C VAL A 138 -2.10 6.43 11.65
N ILE A 139 -1.54 5.79 10.61
CA ILE A 139 -0.30 6.26 10.01
C ILE A 139 -0.49 7.51 9.17
N GLY A 140 -1.63 7.63 8.48
CA GLY A 140 -2.02 8.83 7.75
C GLY A 140 -2.13 10.05 8.66
N GLN A 141 -2.65 9.89 9.89
CA GLN A 141 -2.63 10.97 10.88
C GLN A 141 -1.22 11.36 11.29
N ARG A 142 -0.35 10.38 11.57
CA ARG A 142 1.05 10.61 11.98
C ARG A 142 1.82 11.44 10.94
N TYR A 143 1.63 11.11 9.66
CA TYR A 143 2.27 11.80 8.53
C TYR A 143 1.46 12.97 7.97
N HIS A 144 0.32 13.33 8.59
CA HIS A 144 -0.57 14.40 8.12
C HIS A 144 -1.02 14.24 6.65
N LEU A 145 -1.24 12.99 6.22
CA LEU A 145 -1.71 12.67 4.88
C LEU A 145 -3.15 13.17 4.65
N PRO A 146 -3.52 13.52 3.40
CA PRO A 146 -4.89 13.87 3.08
C PRO A 146 -5.88 12.75 3.44
N MET A 147 -6.89 13.09 4.24
CA MET A 147 -8.00 12.18 4.56
C MET A 147 -9.10 12.29 3.51
N LYS A 148 -8.78 12.02 2.24
CA LYS A 148 -9.75 12.04 1.15
C LYS A 148 -10.55 10.74 1.15
N ASN A 149 -11.86 10.86 1.34
CA ASN A 149 -12.80 9.76 1.21
C ASN A 149 -13.66 9.99 -0.04
N PRO A 150 -13.31 9.37 -1.19
CA PRO A 150 -14.03 9.58 -2.44
C PRO A 150 -15.31 8.74 -2.55
N VAL A 151 -15.75 8.07 -1.47
CA VAL A 151 -16.87 7.12 -1.48
C VAL A 151 -18.02 7.59 -0.58
N ASN A 152 -19.19 7.76 -1.17
CA ASN A 152 -20.39 8.19 -0.46
C ASN A 152 -21.09 7.04 0.31
N ALA A 153 -22.17 7.37 1.03
CA ALA A 153 -22.84 6.43 1.93
C ALA A 153 -23.52 5.24 1.23
N LYS A 154 -23.67 5.30 -0.09
CA LYS A 154 -24.20 4.20 -0.92
C LYS A 154 -23.10 3.32 -1.49
N SER A 155 -21.85 3.48 -1.02
CA SER A 155 -20.67 2.77 -1.54
C SER A 155 -20.41 3.05 -3.02
N CYS A 156 -20.77 4.25 -3.48
CA CYS A 156 -20.44 4.74 -4.81
C CYS A 156 -19.38 5.83 -4.71
N PHE A 157 -18.50 5.91 -5.72
CA PHE A 157 -17.57 7.02 -5.85
C PHE A 157 -18.31 8.33 -6.14
N ASP A 158 -17.77 9.43 -5.64
CA ASP A 158 -18.20 10.77 -6.03
C ASP A 158 -17.94 10.99 -7.53
N ASN A 159 -18.77 11.80 -8.20
CA ASN A 159 -18.79 11.90 -9.66
C ASN A 159 -17.50 12.48 -10.26
N ASP A 160 -16.75 13.25 -9.46
CA ASP A 160 -15.51 13.91 -9.83
C ASP A 160 -14.27 13.00 -9.70
N VAL A 161 -14.43 11.79 -9.15
CA VAL A 161 -13.34 10.82 -9.02
C VAL A 161 -12.96 10.33 -10.42
N PRO A 162 -11.72 10.57 -10.88
CA PRO A 162 -11.28 10.11 -12.19
C PRO A 162 -11.44 8.60 -12.33
N LEU A 163 -11.73 8.15 -13.55
CA LEU A 163 -11.92 6.73 -13.95
C LEU A 163 -13.21 6.05 -13.43
N VAL A 164 -13.63 6.31 -12.20
CA VAL A 164 -14.65 5.49 -11.50
C VAL A 164 -15.82 6.29 -10.93
N GLY A 165 -15.93 7.58 -11.23
CA GLY A 165 -16.97 8.46 -10.70
C GLY A 165 -18.38 7.90 -10.88
N GLY A 166 -19.17 7.94 -9.81
CA GLY A 166 -20.54 7.41 -9.75
C GLY A 166 -20.66 5.89 -9.67
N MET A 167 -19.57 5.13 -9.84
CA MET A 167 -19.61 3.67 -9.80
C MET A 167 -19.63 3.12 -8.37
N HIS A 168 -20.30 1.99 -8.18
CA HIS A 168 -20.18 1.23 -6.92
C HIS A 168 -18.76 0.65 -6.78
N VAL A 169 -18.19 0.67 -5.58
CA VAL A 169 -16.79 0.26 -5.30
C VAL A 169 -16.38 -1.09 -5.91
N PHE A 170 -17.23 -2.12 -5.82
CA PHE A 170 -16.93 -3.43 -6.42
C PHE A 170 -16.95 -3.44 -7.95
N LYS A 171 -17.75 -2.59 -8.58
CA LYS A 171 -17.77 -2.42 -10.05
C LYS A 171 -16.58 -1.61 -10.55
N ALA A 172 -15.98 -0.77 -9.69
CA ALA A 172 -14.81 0.04 -10.01
C ALA A 172 -13.52 -0.79 -10.15
N ASN A 173 -13.47 -2.00 -9.59
CA ASN A 173 -12.28 -2.86 -9.66
C ASN A 173 -11.85 -3.14 -11.12
N GLU A 174 -12.80 -3.42 -12.01
CA GLU A 174 -12.49 -3.74 -13.41
C GLU A 174 -11.91 -2.53 -14.17
N PRO A 175 -12.54 -1.33 -14.18
CA PRO A 175 -11.93 -0.12 -14.75
C PRO A 175 -10.53 0.20 -14.20
N ILE A 176 -10.31 0.02 -12.91
CA ILE A 176 -9.00 0.25 -12.26
C ILE A 176 -7.95 -0.74 -12.77
N MET A 177 -8.30 -2.03 -12.85
CA MET A 177 -7.41 -3.05 -13.40
C MET A 177 -7.08 -2.76 -14.86
N GLU A 178 -8.04 -2.31 -15.67
CA GLU A 178 -7.81 -1.91 -17.06
C GLU A 178 -6.91 -0.67 -17.18
N ALA A 179 -7.05 0.32 -16.29
CA ALA A 179 -6.15 1.47 -16.24
C ALA A 179 -4.71 1.08 -15.87
N LEU A 180 -4.54 0.15 -14.94
CA LEU A 180 -3.24 -0.40 -14.58
C LEU A 180 -2.61 -1.20 -15.73
N LYS A 181 -3.40 -1.96 -16.49
CA LYS A 181 -2.93 -2.65 -17.70
C LYS A 181 -2.48 -1.66 -18.78
N LYS A 182 -3.33 -0.68 -19.11
CA LYS A 182 -3.06 0.32 -20.15
C LYS A 182 -1.82 1.16 -19.86
N SER A 183 -1.56 1.45 -18.58
CA SER A 183 -0.37 2.20 -18.15
C SER A 183 0.90 1.33 -18.02
N GLY A 184 0.79 0.00 -18.16
CA GLY A 184 1.92 -0.92 -18.00
C GLY A 184 2.35 -1.16 -16.55
N HIS A 185 1.55 -0.74 -15.56
CA HIS A 185 1.87 -0.88 -14.13
C HIS A 185 1.24 -2.14 -13.50
N LEU A 186 0.37 -2.86 -14.21
CA LEU A 186 -0.13 -4.16 -13.77
C LEU A 186 0.91 -5.26 -14.03
N LEU A 187 1.69 -5.61 -13.01
CA LEU A 187 2.70 -6.66 -13.11
C LEU A 187 2.13 -8.08 -13.07
N HIS A 188 1.07 -8.31 -12.27
CA HIS A 188 0.43 -9.62 -12.12
C HIS A 188 -1.00 -9.45 -11.61
N ALA A 189 -1.88 -10.37 -11.98
CA ALA A 189 -3.25 -10.45 -11.51
C ALA A 189 -3.67 -11.91 -11.34
N GLU A 190 -4.24 -12.23 -10.19
CA GLU A 190 -4.77 -13.56 -9.88
C GLU A 190 -6.00 -13.45 -8.99
N THR A 191 -6.81 -14.52 -8.96
CA THR A 191 -7.97 -14.60 -8.06
C THR A 191 -7.58 -15.39 -6.82
N THR A 192 -7.87 -14.83 -5.65
CA THR A 192 -7.57 -15.46 -4.36
C THR A 192 -8.84 -15.61 -3.53
N GLN A 193 -9.03 -16.78 -2.91
CA GLN A 193 -10.12 -17.01 -1.97
C GLN A 193 -9.62 -16.86 -0.53
N HIS A 194 -10.22 -15.95 0.24
CA HIS A 194 -9.92 -15.76 1.65
C HIS A 194 -11.16 -15.28 2.42
N SER A 195 -11.08 -15.26 3.74
CA SER A 195 -12.14 -14.72 4.58
C SER A 195 -12.26 -13.20 4.42
N TYR A 196 -13.47 -12.71 4.19
CA TYR A 196 -13.77 -11.29 4.02
C TYR A 196 -14.93 -10.87 4.94
N PRO A 197 -14.91 -9.68 5.55
CA PRO A 197 -15.97 -9.24 6.46
C PRO A 197 -17.30 -9.01 5.72
N HIS A 198 -18.36 -9.59 6.26
CA HIS A 198 -19.73 -9.45 5.75
C HIS A 198 -20.66 -8.91 6.83
N CYS A 199 -21.67 -8.14 6.42
CA CYS A 199 -22.74 -7.68 7.30
C CYS A 199 -23.40 -8.89 7.97
N TRP A 200 -23.38 -8.94 9.30
CA TRP A 200 -23.93 -10.08 10.05
C TRP A 200 -25.42 -10.33 9.77
N ARG A 201 -26.18 -9.28 9.42
CA ARG A 201 -27.61 -9.33 9.08
C ARG A 201 -27.87 -9.60 7.59
N HIS A 202 -27.35 -8.75 6.70
CA HIS A 202 -27.66 -8.80 5.26
C HIS A 202 -26.71 -9.70 4.46
N LYS A 203 -25.63 -10.20 5.07
CA LYS A 203 -24.59 -11.02 4.44
C LYS A 203 -23.92 -10.35 3.23
N THR A 204 -24.02 -9.03 3.11
CA THR A 204 -23.34 -8.24 2.08
C THR A 204 -21.89 -7.94 2.49
N PRO A 205 -20.94 -7.88 1.55
CA PRO A 205 -19.55 -7.52 1.87
C PRO A 205 -19.46 -6.12 2.48
N LEU A 206 -18.61 -5.96 3.51
CA LEU A 206 -18.35 -4.68 4.15
C LEU A 206 -17.18 -3.95 3.47
N ILE A 207 -17.19 -2.62 3.60
CA ILE A 207 -16.05 -1.77 3.27
C ILE A 207 -15.72 -0.88 4.46
N PHE A 208 -14.44 -0.57 4.62
CA PHE A 208 -13.99 0.41 5.59
C PHE A 208 -14.06 1.81 4.99
N ARG A 209 -14.60 2.74 5.78
CA ARG A 209 -14.80 4.12 5.36
C ARG A 209 -14.71 5.04 6.56
N ALA A 210 -13.85 6.06 6.46
CA ALA A 210 -13.78 7.12 7.45
C ALA A 210 -15.07 7.96 7.44
N THR A 211 -15.77 7.98 8.57
CA THR A 211 -16.97 8.79 8.79
C THR A 211 -16.87 9.49 10.14
N PRO A 212 -17.54 10.63 10.34
CA PRO A 212 -17.71 11.20 11.68
C PRO A 212 -18.38 10.17 12.60
N GLN A 213 -17.76 9.90 13.75
CA GLN A 213 -18.23 8.90 14.72
C GLN A 213 -18.02 9.42 16.14
N TRP A 214 -18.90 8.97 17.05
CA TRP A 214 -18.80 9.23 18.48
C TRP A 214 -18.22 8.01 19.16
N PHE A 215 -17.14 8.20 19.92
CA PHE A 215 -16.47 7.11 20.65
C PHE A 215 -16.52 7.38 22.16
N ILE A 216 -16.75 6.33 22.94
CA ILE A 216 -16.56 6.36 24.39
C ILE A 216 -15.15 5.85 24.68
N SER A 217 -14.32 6.66 25.33
CA SER A 217 -12.95 6.29 25.62
C SER A 217 -12.89 5.21 26.70
N MET A 218 -12.44 4.01 26.34
CA MET A 218 -12.22 2.91 27.29
C MET A 218 -10.98 3.10 28.17
N SER A 219 -10.05 3.97 27.76
CA SER A 219 -8.83 4.27 28.50
C SER A 219 -9.02 5.38 29.54
N GLN A 220 -10.03 6.23 29.39
CA GLN A 220 -10.35 7.26 30.37
C GLN A 220 -11.15 6.68 31.54
N LYS A 221 -11.02 7.32 32.72
CA LYS A 221 -11.74 6.98 33.96
C LYS A 221 -11.62 5.51 34.37
N ASN A 222 -10.52 4.84 34.02
CA ASN A 222 -10.25 3.43 34.35
C ASN A 222 -11.32 2.43 33.86
N LEU A 223 -12.17 2.79 32.89
CA LEU A 223 -13.29 1.93 32.44
C LEU A 223 -12.84 0.53 32.03
N ARG A 224 -11.76 0.43 31.24
CA ARG A 224 -11.19 -0.86 30.85
C ARG A 224 -10.70 -1.68 32.05
N LYS A 225 -10.02 -1.05 33.01
CA LYS A 225 -9.48 -1.72 34.20
C LYS A 225 -10.61 -2.30 35.05
N THR A 226 -11.63 -1.47 35.35
CA THR A 226 -12.80 -1.90 36.10
C THR A 226 -13.55 -3.03 35.41
N ALA A 227 -13.76 -2.95 34.10
CA ALA A 227 -14.41 -4.02 33.35
C ALA A 227 -13.63 -5.36 33.44
N LEU A 228 -12.31 -5.32 33.33
CA LEU A 228 -11.46 -6.51 33.45
C LEU A 228 -11.44 -7.10 34.87
N GLU A 229 -11.54 -6.27 35.90
CA GLU A 229 -11.65 -6.71 37.29
C GLU A 229 -12.98 -7.42 37.55
N GLU A 230 -14.09 -6.93 36.99
CA GLU A 230 -15.40 -7.59 37.12
C GLU A 230 -15.46 -8.92 36.38
N ILE A 231 -14.84 -9.03 35.20
CA ILE A 231 -14.79 -10.31 34.45
C ILE A 231 -14.14 -11.42 35.29
N LYS A 232 -13.16 -11.12 36.15
CA LYS A 232 -12.50 -12.12 37.00
C LYS A 232 -13.39 -12.68 38.11
N LYS A 233 -14.53 -12.05 38.38
CA LYS A 233 -15.46 -12.45 39.46
C LYS A 233 -16.55 -13.42 38.99
N VAL A 234 -16.63 -13.69 37.68
CA VAL A 234 -17.57 -14.63 37.03
C VAL A 234 -16.79 -15.85 36.54
#